data_AF-A0A060RKX9-F1
#
_entry.id   AF-A0A060RKX9-F1
#
_cell.length_a   1.000
_cell.length_b   1.000
_cell.length_c   1.000
_cell.angle_alpha   90.00
_cell.angle_beta   90.00
_cell.angle_gamma   90.00
#
_symmetry.space_group_name_H-M   'P 1'
#
loop_
_entity.id
_entity.type
_entity.pdbx_description
1 polymer ?
#
loop_
_entity_poly.entity_id
_entity_poly.type
_entity_poly.pdbx_seq_one_letter_code
_entity_poly.pdbx_strand_id
1 'polypeptide(L)'
;MSLTFSVLCYNKAIKIYLVISNSTILWENKMEILREINITKDKKLAIWLNSISLPTFFLFFYLFYLLGLKIQHPTIENVIYTIHLGKLFLFVLAILAVVIIHELIHAFFFKLFKPKSKVEFGINWKLGAAYATCPKVTYDKWQMIVISLAPFIIWSLTLTILFGMNLLSFPAYVGIASLHATGCIGDFYYAYLLGIKYARKKILAEDTAVGLIIYSKN
;
A
#
# COMPACT_ATOMS: atom_id res chain seq x y z
N MET A 1 24.15 39.46 33.15
CA MET A 1 23.22 38.32 32.98
C MET A 1 21.88 38.74 33.56
N SER A 2 20.92 39.14 32.73
CA SER A 2 19.60 39.60 33.19
C SER A 2 18.62 38.44 33.17
N LEU A 3 18.04 38.14 34.33
CA LEU A 3 16.92 37.22 34.49
C LEU A 3 15.63 38.03 34.46
N THR A 4 14.82 37.87 33.43
CA THR A 4 13.46 38.41 33.39
C THR A 4 12.46 37.27 33.51
N PHE A 5 11.57 37.38 34.49
CA PHE A 5 10.47 36.44 34.71
C PHE A 5 9.21 36.98 34.02
N SER A 6 8.61 36.18 33.13
CA SER A 6 7.29 36.46 32.59
C SER A 6 6.35 35.31 32.93
N VAL A 7 5.22 35.65 33.55
CA VAL A 7 4.15 34.73 33.91
C VAL A 7 3.09 34.80 32.80
N LEU A 8 2.88 33.71 32.08
CA LEU A 8 1.80 33.58 31.11
C LEU A 8 0.76 32.61 31.65
N CYS A 9 -0.44 33.13 31.86
CA CYS A 9 -1.57 32.39 32.42
C CYS A 9 -2.49 31.94 31.27
N TYR A 10 -2.62 30.63 31.06
CA TYR A 10 -3.67 30.06 30.21
C TYR A 10 -4.29 28.86 30.95
N ASN A 11 -5.59 28.94 31.24
CA ASN A 11 -6.46 27.90 31.81
C ASN A 11 -5.88 27.06 32.97
N LYS A 12 -6.11 27.53 34.21
CA LYS A 12 -6.19 26.77 35.48
C LYS A 12 -5.09 25.74 35.85
N ALA A 13 -3.90 25.82 35.27
CA ALA A 13 -2.70 25.17 35.82
C ALA A 13 -1.47 26.07 35.63
N ILE A 14 -0.86 26.51 36.74
CA ILE A 14 0.38 27.30 36.71
C ILE A 14 1.54 26.32 36.51
N LYS A 15 2.16 26.34 35.32
CA LYS A 15 3.47 25.74 35.08
C LYS A 15 4.51 26.85 34.94
N ILE A 16 5.50 26.84 35.82
CA ILE A 16 6.65 27.75 35.78
C ILE A 16 7.69 27.11 34.87
N TYR A 17 8.05 27.77 33.76
CA TYR A 17 9.15 27.36 32.90
C TYR A 17 10.34 28.29 33.11
N LEU A 18 11.53 27.70 33.24
CA LEU A 18 12.79 28.41 33.32
C LEU A 18 13.32 28.57 31.89
N VAL A 19 13.19 29.76 31.31
CA VAL A 19 13.67 30.04 29.95
C VAL A 19 15.13 30.48 30.03
N ILE A 20 16.05 29.62 29.59
CA ILE A 20 17.43 29.99 29.34
C ILE A 20 17.48 30.54 27.91
N SER A 21 17.76 31.83 27.79
CA SER A 21 17.99 32.50 26.51
C SER A 21 19.27 31.94 25.86
N ASN A 22 19.10 31.10 24.86
CA ASN A 22 19.98 31.09 23.69
C ASN A 22 19.15 30.72 22.46
N SER A 23 19.35 31.48 21.41
CA SER A 23 18.68 31.39 20.11
C SER A 23 18.76 29.99 19.50
N THR A 24 17.71 29.20 19.70
CA THR A 24 17.34 28.09 18.81
C THR A 24 15.87 28.21 18.47
N ILE A 25 15.58 29.08 17.50
CA ILE A 25 14.36 28.99 16.71
C ILE A 25 14.50 27.69 15.91
N LEU A 26 14.10 26.57 16.53
CA LEU A 26 13.83 25.34 15.81
C LEU A 26 12.57 25.60 15.02
N TRP A 27 12.72 25.86 13.72
CA TRP A 27 11.63 25.89 12.77
C TRP A 27 10.95 24.51 12.79
N GLU A 28 9.95 24.32 13.64
CA GLU A 28 8.97 23.25 13.45
C GLU A 28 8.32 23.52 12.09
N ASN A 29 8.79 22.83 11.05
CA ASN A 29 8.11 22.79 9.77
C ASN A 29 6.71 22.24 10.01
N LYS A 30 5.75 23.13 10.20
CA LYS A 30 4.35 22.79 10.44
C LYS A 30 3.83 22.12 9.18
N MET A 31 3.75 20.78 9.21
CA MET A 31 3.21 20.01 8.10
C MET A 31 1.69 20.19 8.09
N GLU A 32 1.17 20.85 7.06
CA GLU A 32 -0.26 21.01 6.87
C GLU A 32 -0.83 19.82 6.09
N ILE A 33 -1.95 19.28 6.56
CA ILE A 33 -2.66 18.20 5.86
C ILE A 33 -3.29 18.79 4.59
N LEU A 34 -2.79 18.37 3.43
CA LEU A 34 -3.35 18.75 2.13
C LEU A 34 -4.57 17.91 1.77
N ARG A 35 -4.53 16.62 2.11
CA ARG A 35 -5.61 15.68 1.81
C ARG A 35 -5.55 14.49 2.76
N GLU A 36 -6.67 14.18 3.38
CA GLU A 36 -6.90 12.91 4.04
C GLU A 36 -7.79 12.05 3.14
N ILE A 37 -7.32 10.84 2.84
CA ILE A 37 -8.11 9.80 2.17
C ILE A 37 -8.51 8.80 3.26
N ASN A 38 -9.81 8.60 3.42
CA ASN A 38 -10.35 7.59 4.31
C ASN A 38 -11.39 6.78 3.54
N ILE A 39 -10.99 5.61 3.05
CA ILE A 39 -11.81 4.77 2.17
C ILE A 39 -13.03 4.25 2.94
N THR A 40 -12.89 3.98 4.24
CA THR A 40 -14.02 3.49 5.06
C THR A 40 -15.13 4.53 5.22
N LYS A 41 -14.79 5.83 5.22
CA LYS A 41 -15.76 6.93 5.34
C LYS A 41 -16.25 7.40 3.97
N ASP A 42 -15.39 7.43 2.97
CA ASP A 42 -15.72 7.85 1.61
C ASP A 42 -16.33 6.69 0.79
N LYS A 43 -17.65 6.50 0.97
CA LYS A 43 -18.39 5.45 0.26
C LYS A 43 -18.28 5.57 -1.26
N LYS A 44 -18.18 6.78 -1.81
CA LYS A 44 -18.08 6.97 -3.27
C LYS A 44 -16.75 6.44 -3.77
N LEU A 45 -15.66 6.75 -3.07
CA LEU A 45 -14.34 6.20 -3.38
C LEU A 45 -14.31 4.68 -3.23
N ALA A 46 -14.86 4.14 -2.14
CA ALA A 46 -14.90 2.70 -1.92
C ALA A 46 -15.68 1.97 -3.03
N ILE A 47 -16.85 2.47 -3.42
CA ILE A 47 -17.64 1.92 -4.53
C ILE A 47 -16.85 2.01 -5.82
N TRP A 48 -16.22 3.17 -6.11
CA TRP A 48 -15.45 3.37 -7.32
C TRP A 48 -14.27 2.39 -7.42
N LEU A 49 -13.50 2.19 -6.35
CA LEU A 49 -12.38 1.24 -6.29
C LEU A 49 -12.86 -0.21 -6.53
N ASN A 50 -13.99 -0.60 -5.93
CA ASN A 50 -14.57 -1.93 -6.17
C ASN A 50 -15.10 -2.07 -7.61
N SER A 51 -15.75 -1.05 -8.16
CA SER A 51 -16.26 -1.08 -9.53
C SER A 51 -15.16 -1.16 -10.57
N ILE A 52 -14.04 -0.44 -10.38
CA ILE A 52 -12.90 -0.48 -11.32
C ILE A 52 -12.09 -1.79 -11.18
N SER A 53 -12.18 -2.49 -10.05
CA SER A 53 -11.51 -3.78 -9.86
C SER A 53 -11.93 -4.83 -10.90
N LEU A 54 -13.21 -4.83 -11.32
CA LEU A 54 -13.71 -5.79 -12.30
C LEU A 54 -13.06 -5.64 -13.70
N PRO A 55 -13.08 -4.46 -14.35
CA PRO A 55 -12.36 -4.30 -15.62
C PRO A 55 -10.84 -4.46 -15.45
N THR A 56 -10.27 -4.06 -14.31
CA THR A 56 -8.86 -4.28 -14.00
C THR A 56 -8.51 -5.78 -13.93
N PHE A 57 -9.41 -6.62 -13.38
CA PHE A 57 -9.24 -8.07 -13.39
C PHE A 57 -9.16 -8.64 -14.80
N PHE A 58 -10.10 -8.29 -15.68
CA PHE A 58 -10.07 -8.78 -17.06
C PHE A 58 -8.85 -8.29 -17.83
N LEU A 59 -8.41 -7.05 -17.57
CA LEU A 59 -7.17 -6.52 -18.14
C LEU A 59 -5.96 -7.37 -17.72
N PHE A 60 -5.76 -7.59 -16.42
CA PHE A 60 -4.62 -8.39 -15.94
C PHE A 60 -4.73 -9.86 -16.33
N PHE A 61 -5.95 -10.42 -16.33
CA PHE A 61 -6.20 -11.77 -16.83
C PHE A 61 -5.72 -11.90 -18.27
N TYR A 62 -6.10 -10.98 -19.14
CA TYR A 62 -5.65 -10.98 -20.53
C TYR A 62 -4.13 -10.82 -20.64
N LEU A 63 -3.52 -9.89 -19.90
CA LEU A 63 -2.08 -9.67 -19.94
C LEU A 63 -1.27 -10.88 -19.45
N PHE A 64 -1.65 -11.47 -18.31
CA PHE A 64 -0.98 -12.66 -17.77
C PHE A 64 -1.26 -13.91 -18.60
N TYR A 65 -2.44 -14.01 -19.23
CA TYR A 65 -2.74 -15.07 -20.19
C TYR A 65 -1.80 -14.99 -21.40
N LEU A 66 -1.67 -13.82 -22.03
CA LEU A 66 -0.75 -13.61 -23.15
C LEU A 66 0.71 -13.87 -22.76
N LEU A 67 1.12 -13.43 -21.57
CA LEU A 67 2.45 -13.70 -21.05
C LEU A 67 2.65 -15.20 -20.79
N GLY A 68 1.63 -15.88 -20.27
CA GLY A 68 1.61 -17.31 -20.06
C GLY A 68 1.87 -18.09 -21.34
N LEU A 69 1.17 -17.74 -22.42
CA LEU A 69 1.31 -18.36 -23.75
C LEU A 69 2.69 -18.14 -24.40
N LYS A 70 3.40 -17.08 -24.00
CA LYS A 70 4.76 -16.79 -24.47
C LYS A 70 5.81 -17.61 -23.73
N ILE A 71 5.58 -17.94 -22.46
CA ILE A 71 6.56 -18.64 -21.61
C ILE A 71 6.40 -20.15 -21.78
N GLN A 72 5.19 -20.65 -21.58
CA GLN A 72 4.83 -22.01 -21.91
C GLN A 72 4.04 -21.94 -23.22
N HIS A 73 4.42 -22.73 -24.21
CA HIS A 73 3.64 -22.90 -25.42
C HIS A 73 2.73 -24.12 -25.25
N PRO A 74 1.58 -24.00 -24.55
CA PRO A 74 0.69 -25.14 -24.40
C PRO A 74 0.23 -25.57 -25.79
N THR A 75 0.36 -26.86 -26.08
CA THR A 75 -0.33 -27.47 -27.21
C THR A 75 -1.84 -27.30 -27.00
N ILE A 76 -2.57 -26.96 -28.06
CA ILE A 76 -4.04 -26.97 -28.02
C ILE A 76 -4.49 -28.42 -28.01
N GLU A 77 -4.38 -29.05 -26.85
CA GLU A 77 -5.05 -30.30 -26.56
C GLU A 77 -6.43 -29.97 -25.98
N ASN A 78 -7.40 -30.86 -26.20
CA ASN A 78 -8.70 -30.77 -25.53
C ASN A 78 -8.49 -31.05 -24.03
N VAL A 79 -8.00 -30.06 -23.29
CA VAL A 79 -7.79 -30.16 -21.85
C VAL A 79 -9.14 -30.00 -21.17
N ILE A 80 -9.74 -31.13 -20.78
CA ILE A 80 -10.89 -31.14 -19.89
C ILE A 80 -10.38 -30.73 -18.51
N TYR A 81 -10.62 -29.49 -18.11
CA TYR A 81 -10.34 -29.02 -16.76
C TYR A 81 -11.41 -29.53 -15.81
N THR A 82 -11.14 -30.65 -15.14
CA THR A 82 -11.96 -31.12 -14.02
C THR A 82 -11.69 -30.28 -12.78
N ILE A 83 -12.73 -29.60 -12.27
CA ILE A 83 -12.64 -28.88 -11.00
C ILE A 83 -12.67 -29.91 -9.88
N HIS A 84 -11.50 -30.15 -9.27
CA HIS A 84 -11.41 -30.95 -8.05
C HIS A 84 -11.50 -30.06 -6.83
N LEU A 85 -12.37 -30.41 -5.87
CA LEU A 85 -12.58 -29.62 -4.65
C LEU A 85 -11.27 -29.39 -3.87
N GLY A 86 -10.38 -30.39 -3.82
CA GLY A 86 -9.06 -30.26 -3.20
C GLY A 86 -8.16 -29.23 -3.89
N LYS A 87 -8.18 -29.16 -5.23
CA LYS A 87 -7.41 -28.15 -5.98
C LYS A 87 -7.98 -26.74 -5.75
N LEU A 88 -9.30 -26.62 -5.67
CA LEU A 88 -9.95 -25.35 -5.32
C LEU A 88 -9.57 -24.89 -3.91
N PHE A 89 -9.57 -25.80 -2.94
CA PHE A 89 -9.15 -25.50 -1.57
C PHE A 89 -7.69 -25.02 -1.51
N LEU A 90 -6.77 -25.71 -2.20
CA LEU A 90 -5.37 -25.29 -2.31
C LEU A 90 -5.22 -23.92 -2.99
N PHE A 91 -6.02 -23.64 -4.02
CA PHE A 91 -6.03 -22.34 -4.68
C PHE A 91 -6.44 -21.22 -3.73
N VAL A 92 -7.49 -21.43 -2.92
CA VAL A 92 -7.92 -20.45 -1.90
C VAL A 92 -6.81 -20.22 -0.88
N LEU A 93 -6.17 -21.28 -0.38
CA LEU A 93 -5.03 -21.15 0.53
C LEU A 93 -3.87 -20.38 -0.11
N ALA A 94 -3.58 -20.61 -1.38
CA ALA A 94 -2.57 -19.87 -2.11
C ALA A 94 -2.91 -18.36 -2.17
N ILE A 95 -4.16 -17.99 -2.46
CA ILE A 95 -4.59 -16.58 -2.45
C ILE A 95 -4.43 -15.95 -1.07
N LEU A 96 -4.79 -16.65 0.02
CA LEU A 96 -4.57 -16.15 1.38
C LEU A 96 -3.08 -15.92 1.67
N ALA A 97 -2.22 -16.86 1.26
CA ALA A 97 -0.78 -16.70 1.38
C ALA A 97 -0.26 -15.51 0.57
N VAL A 98 -0.79 -15.28 -0.63
CA VAL A 98 -0.45 -14.09 -1.45
C VAL A 98 -0.81 -12.79 -0.74
N VAL A 99 -1.98 -12.71 -0.10
CA VAL A 99 -2.36 -11.51 0.67
C VAL A 99 -1.39 -11.26 1.82
N ILE A 100 -0.98 -12.31 2.55
CA ILE A 100 0.01 -12.16 3.63
C ILE A 100 1.35 -11.67 3.07
N ILE A 101 1.83 -12.28 1.98
CA ILE A 101 3.10 -11.90 1.35
C ILE A 101 3.05 -10.46 0.84
N HIS A 102 1.91 -10.04 0.29
CA HIS A 102 1.67 -8.66 -0.16
C HIS A 102 1.91 -7.66 0.98
N GLU A 103 1.24 -7.85 2.12
CA GLU A 103 1.42 -6.97 3.29
C GLU A 103 2.84 -7.04 3.88
N LEU A 104 3.49 -8.21 3.81
CA LEU A 104 4.89 -8.34 4.24
C LEU A 104 5.86 -7.56 3.35
N ILE A 105 5.59 -7.46 2.04
CA ILE A 105 6.39 -6.63 1.14
C ILE A 105 6.21 -5.15 1.49
N HIS A 106 4.98 -4.68 1.72
CA HIS A 106 4.74 -3.32 2.22
C HIS A 106 5.52 -3.05 3.52
N ALA A 107 5.40 -3.95 4.50
CA ALA A 107 6.10 -3.88 5.77
C ALA A 107 7.63 -3.82 5.61
N PHE A 108 8.18 -4.63 4.70
CA PHE A 108 9.60 -4.62 4.38
C PHE A 108 10.05 -3.25 3.87
N PHE A 109 9.33 -2.65 2.92
CA PHE A 109 9.69 -1.33 2.40
C PHE A 109 9.47 -0.18 3.40
N PHE A 110 8.43 -0.27 4.25
CA PHE A 110 8.27 0.67 5.37
C PHE A 110 9.50 0.66 6.29
N LYS A 111 9.97 -0.54 6.67
CA LYS A 111 11.18 -0.72 7.47
C LYS A 111 12.45 -0.33 6.73
N LEU A 112 12.54 -0.60 5.44
CA LEU A 112 13.71 -0.25 4.62
C LEU A 112 13.94 1.27 4.62
N PHE A 113 12.87 2.06 4.43
CA PHE A 113 12.99 3.52 4.39
C PHE A 113 13.04 4.17 5.78
N LYS A 114 12.39 3.56 6.77
CA LYS A 114 12.35 4.05 8.16
C LYS A 114 12.58 2.88 9.13
N PRO A 115 13.83 2.43 9.38
CA PRO A 115 14.10 1.23 10.17
C PRO A 115 13.51 1.21 11.59
N LYS A 116 13.38 2.40 12.19
CA LYS A 116 12.82 2.61 13.53
C LYS A 116 11.28 2.68 13.56
N SER A 117 10.60 2.70 12.41
CA SER A 117 9.14 2.72 12.35
C SER A 117 8.55 1.44 12.96
N LYS A 118 7.35 1.53 13.54
CA LYS A 118 6.62 0.36 14.02
C LYS A 118 5.56 0.02 12.98
N VAL A 119 5.73 -1.12 12.33
CA VAL A 119 4.72 -1.65 11.40
C VAL A 119 3.61 -2.30 12.21
N GLU A 120 2.37 -1.98 11.87
CA GLU A 120 1.17 -2.59 12.42
C GLU A 120 0.42 -3.31 11.31
N PHE A 121 -0.03 -4.53 11.60
CA PHE A 121 -0.81 -5.34 10.68
C PHE A 121 -2.23 -5.49 11.19
N GLY A 122 -3.19 -5.63 10.27
CA GLY A 122 -4.55 -5.95 10.64
C GLY A 122 -5.43 -6.30 9.45
N ILE A 123 -6.71 -6.54 9.77
CA ILE A 123 -7.75 -6.77 8.77
C ILE A 123 -8.81 -5.69 8.95
N ASN A 124 -9.10 -4.97 7.88
CA ASN A 124 -10.19 -4.03 7.82
C ASN A 124 -11.41 -4.72 7.20
N TRP A 125 -12.26 -5.31 8.04
CA TRP A 125 -13.46 -6.04 7.61
C TRP A 125 -14.46 -5.19 6.81
N LYS A 126 -14.46 -3.87 6.99
CA LYS A 126 -15.34 -2.97 6.22
C LYS A 126 -14.84 -2.80 4.78
N LEU A 127 -13.53 -2.89 4.56
CA LEU A 127 -12.92 -2.85 3.24
C LEU A 127 -12.70 -4.25 2.65
N GLY A 128 -12.79 -5.30 3.47
CA GLY A 128 -12.44 -6.67 3.07
C GLY A 128 -10.94 -6.82 2.76
N ALA A 129 -10.09 -5.99 3.36
CA ALA A 129 -8.66 -5.91 3.03
C ALA A 129 -7.79 -6.18 4.26
N ALA A 130 -6.66 -6.84 4.06
CA ALA A 130 -5.55 -6.79 5.00
C ALA A 130 -4.81 -5.45 4.85
N TYR A 131 -4.00 -5.08 5.84
CA TYR A 131 -3.11 -3.93 5.73
C TYR A 131 -1.85 -4.15 6.57
N ALA A 132 -0.75 -3.59 6.07
CA ALA A 132 0.44 -3.22 6.82
C ALA A 132 0.56 -1.69 6.79
N THR A 133 0.79 -1.07 7.94
CA THR A 133 0.85 0.39 8.02
C THR A 133 1.85 0.86 9.08
N CYS A 134 2.30 2.11 8.98
CA CYS A 134 3.18 2.75 9.96
C CYS A 134 2.54 4.06 10.44
N PRO A 135 1.63 4.00 11.44
CA PRO A 135 0.90 5.18 11.89
C PRO A 135 1.84 6.28 12.35
N LYS A 136 1.53 7.53 12.02
CA LYS A 136 2.31 8.74 12.38
C LYS A 136 3.73 8.79 11.81
N VAL A 137 4.03 7.98 10.79
CA VAL A 137 5.32 8.00 10.10
C VAL A 137 5.10 8.49 8.68
N THR A 138 5.80 9.56 8.32
CA THR A 138 5.76 10.11 6.97
C THR A 138 6.92 9.64 6.11
N TYR A 139 6.61 9.44 4.84
CA TYR A 139 7.54 9.04 3.78
C TYR A 139 7.56 10.10 2.69
N ASP A 140 8.71 10.30 2.05
CA ASP A 140 8.79 11.12 0.85
C ASP A 140 7.94 10.49 -0.26
N LYS A 141 7.41 11.34 -1.15
CA LYS A 141 6.54 10.91 -2.26
C LYS A 141 7.05 9.66 -2.99
N TRP A 142 8.32 9.67 -3.40
CA TRP A 142 8.92 8.55 -4.13
C TRP A 142 9.02 7.28 -3.28
N GLN A 143 9.29 7.40 -1.98
CA GLN A 143 9.31 6.26 -1.06
C GLN A 143 7.92 5.64 -0.96
N MET A 144 6.87 6.46 -0.80
CA MET A 144 5.50 5.94 -0.72
C MET A 144 5.02 5.32 -2.04
N ILE A 145 5.43 5.87 -3.20
CA ILE A 145 5.18 5.24 -4.50
C ILE A 145 5.85 3.87 -4.59
N VAL A 146 7.11 3.76 -4.15
CA VAL A 146 7.84 2.47 -4.12
C VAL A 146 7.16 1.49 -3.18
N ILE A 147 6.80 1.90 -1.96
CA ILE A 147 6.05 1.06 -1.01
C ILE A 147 4.78 0.55 -1.69
N SER A 148 3.96 1.47 -2.24
CA SER A 148 2.68 1.12 -2.88
C SER A 148 2.87 0.10 -4.01
N LEU A 149 3.82 0.32 -4.92
CA LEU A 149 3.96 -0.52 -6.13
C LEU A 149 4.80 -1.78 -5.93
N ALA A 150 5.56 -1.89 -4.83
CA ALA A 150 6.49 -2.98 -4.61
C ALA A 150 5.82 -4.37 -4.59
N PRO A 151 4.69 -4.59 -3.88
CA PRO A 151 4.04 -5.90 -3.88
C PRO A 151 3.64 -6.36 -5.29
N PHE A 152 3.02 -5.46 -6.07
CA PHE A 152 2.64 -5.74 -7.45
C PHE A 152 3.85 -6.18 -8.27
N ILE A 153 4.93 -5.41 -8.25
CA ILE A 153 6.12 -5.66 -9.07
C ILE A 153 6.80 -6.96 -8.62
N ILE A 154 7.15 -7.08 -7.34
CA ILE A 154 7.94 -8.20 -6.83
C ILE A 154 7.18 -9.52 -6.95
N TRP A 155 5.91 -9.53 -6.55
CA TRP A 155 5.15 -10.77 -6.53
C TRP A 155 4.69 -11.21 -7.92
N SER A 156 4.34 -10.27 -8.81
CA SER A 156 4.04 -10.63 -10.21
C SER A 156 5.27 -11.21 -10.90
N LEU A 157 6.46 -10.61 -10.73
CA LEU A 157 7.71 -11.16 -11.26
C LEU A 157 8.02 -12.54 -10.67
N THR A 158 7.84 -12.71 -9.36
CA THR A 158 8.07 -13.99 -8.69
C THR A 158 7.15 -15.08 -9.25
N LEU A 159 5.86 -14.80 -9.39
CA LEU A 159 4.90 -15.75 -9.98
C LEU A 159 5.25 -16.10 -11.43
N THR A 160 5.67 -15.11 -12.23
CA THR A 160 6.13 -15.35 -13.61
C THR A 160 7.38 -16.22 -13.67
N ILE A 161 8.34 -16.00 -12.77
CA ILE A 161 9.56 -16.84 -12.69
C ILE A 161 9.20 -18.27 -12.27
N LEU A 162 8.38 -18.44 -11.22
CA LEU A 162 7.93 -19.77 -10.77
C LEU A 162 7.17 -20.51 -11.87
N PHE A 163 6.35 -19.80 -12.65
CA PHE A 163 5.67 -20.34 -13.82
C PHE A 163 6.66 -20.78 -14.91
N GLY A 164 7.66 -19.96 -15.24
CA GLY A 164 8.72 -20.32 -16.20
C GLY A 164 9.59 -21.51 -15.75
N MET A 165 9.70 -21.74 -14.43
CA MET A 165 10.35 -22.91 -13.86
C MET A 165 9.46 -24.16 -13.81
N ASN A 166 8.25 -24.11 -14.40
CA ASN A 166 7.23 -25.17 -14.36
C ASN A 166 6.75 -25.53 -12.94
N LEU A 167 6.87 -24.61 -11.98
CA LEU A 167 6.39 -24.79 -10.60
C LEU A 167 4.92 -24.40 -10.42
N LEU A 168 4.34 -23.72 -11.41
CA LEU A 168 2.93 -23.35 -11.46
C LEU A 168 2.29 -23.89 -12.74
N SER A 169 1.07 -24.40 -12.65
CA SER A 169 0.27 -24.70 -13.84
C SER A 169 -0.22 -23.41 -14.49
N PHE A 170 -0.50 -23.46 -15.79
CA PHE A 170 -1.00 -22.30 -16.54
C PHE A 170 -2.24 -21.65 -15.90
N PRO A 171 -3.30 -22.39 -15.50
CA PRO A 171 -4.46 -21.77 -14.83
C PRO A 171 -4.12 -21.20 -13.45
N ALA A 172 -3.22 -21.85 -12.69
CA ALA A 172 -2.80 -21.34 -11.38
C ALA A 172 -2.03 -20.02 -11.52
N TYR A 173 -1.08 -19.95 -12.46
CA TYR A 173 -0.34 -18.72 -12.74
C TYR A 173 -1.26 -17.57 -13.15
N VAL A 174 -2.09 -17.77 -14.18
CA VAL A 174 -2.99 -16.72 -14.68
C VAL A 174 -3.98 -16.30 -13.59
N GLY A 175 -4.58 -17.27 -12.89
CA GLY A 175 -5.56 -16.98 -11.84
C GLY A 175 -4.97 -16.21 -10.65
N ILE A 176 -3.87 -16.71 -10.08
CA ILE A 176 -3.24 -16.10 -8.89
C ILE A 176 -2.66 -14.72 -9.25
N ALA A 177 -1.93 -14.61 -10.36
CA ALA A 177 -1.31 -13.35 -10.77
C ALA A 177 -2.36 -12.25 -11.05
N SER A 178 -3.47 -12.61 -11.70
CA SER A 178 -4.53 -11.65 -12.04
C SER A 178 -5.31 -11.20 -10.80
N LEU A 179 -5.64 -12.12 -9.89
CA LEU A 179 -6.30 -11.78 -8.62
C LEU A 179 -5.40 -10.91 -7.74
N HIS A 180 -4.11 -11.24 -7.64
CA HIS A 180 -3.14 -10.42 -6.93
C HIS A 180 -3.05 -9.00 -7.52
N ALA A 181 -2.85 -8.90 -8.84
CA ALA A 181 -2.73 -7.61 -9.52
C ALA A 181 -3.99 -6.76 -9.37
N THR A 182 -5.16 -7.38 -9.39
CA THR A 182 -6.44 -6.70 -9.11
C THR A 182 -6.53 -6.24 -7.67
N GLY A 183 -6.07 -7.05 -6.72
CA GLY A 183 -6.00 -6.68 -5.30
C GLY A 183 -5.15 -5.44 -5.03
N CYS A 184 -4.16 -5.14 -5.88
CA CYS A 184 -3.31 -3.96 -5.79
C CYS A 184 -4.00 -2.65 -6.24
N ILE A 185 -5.31 -2.64 -6.52
CA ILE A 185 -6.01 -1.44 -7.03
C ILE A 185 -5.91 -0.23 -6.10
N GLY A 186 -5.92 -0.46 -4.78
CA GLY A 186 -5.72 0.58 -3.77
C GLY A 186 -4.32 1.19 -3.87
N ASP A 187 -3.31 0.36 -4.05
CA ASP A 187 -1.92 0.79 -4.21
C ASP A 187 -1.72 1.57 -5.51
N PHE A 188 -2.33 1.12 -6.61
CA PHE A 188 -2.32 1.85 -7.88
C PHE A 188 -2.99 3.21 -7.74
N TYR A 189 -4.07 3.29 -6.96
CA TYR A 189 -4.72 4.55 -6.66
C TYR A 189 -3.80 5.49 -5.87
N TYR A 190 -3.06 4.99 -4.87
CA TYR A 190 -2.08 5.80 -4.13
C TYR A 190 -0.93 6.25 -5.03
N ALA A 191 -0.38 5.36 -5.85
CA ALA A 191 0.64 5.70 -6.83
C ALA A 191 0.15 6.77 -7.84
N TYR A 192 -1.11 6.67 -8.30
CA TYR A 192 -1.75 7.70 -9.13
C TYR A 192 -1.86 9.04 -8.40
N LEU A 193 -2.34 9.04 -7.15
CA LEU A 193 -2.46 10.27 -6.37
C LEU A 193 -1.10 10.96 -6.22
N LEU A 194 -0.09 10.22 -5.81
CA LEU A 194 1.23 10.74 -5.50
C LEU A 194 2.03 11.12 -6.76
N GLY A 195 2.03 10.23 -7.75
CA GLY A 195 2.85 10.33 -8.96
C GLY A 195 2.23 11.18 -10.07
N ILE A 196 0.90 11.31 -10.11
CA ILE A 196 0.20 12.03 -11.18
C ILE A 196 -0.55 13.24 -10.61
N LYS A 197 -1.53 13.01 -9.72
CA LYS A 197 -2.41 14.10 -9.22
C LYS A 197 -1.65 15.16 -8.42
N TYR A 198 -0.68 14.73 -7.61
CA TYR A 198 0.15 15.60 -6.78
C TYR A 198 1.61 15.64 -7.26
N ALA A 199 1.88 15.29 -8.53
CA ALA A 199 3.22 15.21 -9.11
C ALA A 199 4.07 16.48 -8.87
N ARG A 200 3.46 17.66 -9.04
CA ARG A 200 4.14 18.97 -8.95
C ARG A 200 4.23 19.56 -7.54
N LYS A 201 3.61 18.94 -6.53
CA LYS A 201 3.65 19.42 -5.14
C LYS A 201 4.78 18.77 -4.37
N LYS A 202 5.48 19.52 -3.52
CA LYS A 202 6.36 18.93 -2.50
C LYS A 202 5.46 18.39 -1.39
N ILE A 203 5.40 17.06 -1.26
CA ILE A 203 4.50 16.39 -0.33
C ILE A 203 5.20 15.28 0.43
N LEU A 204 4.64 14.97 1.59
CA LEU A 204 4.93 13.79 2.38
C LEU A 204 3.65 12.96 2.49
N ALA A 205 3.78 11.65 2.64
CA ALA A 205 2.65 10.74 2.74
C ALA A 205 2.77 9.86 3.99
N GLU A 206 1.67 9.68 4.70
CA GLU A 206 1.50 8.72 5.79
C GLU A 206 0.47 7.69 5.36
N ASP A 207 0.84 6.43 5.41
CA ASP A 207 -0.09 5.32 5.24
C ASP A 207 -0.84 5.05 6.55
N THR A 208 -2.10 4.67 6.46
CA THR A 208 -2.97 4.38 7.60
C THR A 208 -3.83 3.15 7.34
N ALA A 209 -4.36 2.53 8.40
CA ALA A 209 -5.25 1.37 8.32
C ALA A 209 -6.55 1.55 7.49
N VAL A 210 -6.85 2.78 7.07
CA VAL A 210 -8.09 3.15 6.37
C VAL A 210 -7.87 3.93 5.08
N GLY A 211 -6.62 4.25 4.73
CA GLY A 211 -6.32 5.20 3.67
C GLY A 211 -4.93 5.84 3.75
N LEU A 212 -4.82 7.03 3.18
CA LEU A 212 -3.55 7.76 3.02
C LEU A 212 -3.73 9.21 3.44
N ILE A 213 -2.79 9.76 4.21
CA ILE A 213 -2.73 11.18 4.54
C ILE A 213 -1.59 11.83 3.76
N ILE A 214 -1.88 12.94 3.08
CA ILE A 214 -0.91 13.70 2.28
C ILE A 214 -0.70 15.05 2.95
N TYR A 215 0.56 15.37 3.24
CA TYR A 215 1.01 16.62 3.85
C TYR A 215 1.71 17.52 2.84
N SER A 216 1.57 18.83 2.99
CA SER A 216 2.40 19.82 2.29
C SER A 216 3.77 19.89 2.94
N LYS A 217 4.81 19.93 2.11
CA LYS A 217 6.17 20.25 2.52
C LYS A 217 6.48 21.65 1.99
N ASN A 218 6.45 22.64 2.88
CA ASN A 218 6.81 24.02 2.56
C ASN A 218 8.29 24.12 2.16
#